data_AF-A0A926TLG5-F1
#
_entry.id   AF-A0A926TLG5-F1
#
_cell.length_a   1.000
_cell.length_b   1.000
_cell.length_c   1.000
_cell.angle_alpha   90.00
_cell.angle_beta   90.00
_cell.angle_gamma   90.00
#
_symmetry.space_group_name_H-M   'P 1'
#
loop_
_entity.id
_entity.type
_entity.pdbx_description
1 polymer ?
#
loop_
_entity_poly.entity_id
_entity_poly.type
_entity_poly.pdbx_seq_one_letter_code
_entity_poly.pdbx_strand_id
1 'polypeptide(L)'
;MFKVVTPRFSQTFERWTDALNTAKALIPECKSLTEDIRIFLFDDLVWVYSRLHKYPQYIGAGMYDRLARIFVQEAMAENEETTASQDDDTEPG
;
A
#
# COMPACT_ATOMS: atom_id res chain seq x y z
N MET A 1 -7.74 0.71 -7.33
CA MET A 1 -7.70 -0.64 -6.74
C MET A 1 -6.30 -1.20 -6.95
N PHE A 2 -5.66 -1.67 -5.87
CA PHE A 2 -4.30 -2.19 -5.87
C PHE A 2 -4.29 -3.71 -5.72
N LYS A 3 -3.52 -4.43 -6.52
CA LYS A 3 -3.43 -5.89 -6.46
C LYS A 3 -2.02 -6.34 -6.13
N VAL A 4 -1.86 -7.01 -5.00
CA VAL A 4 -0.60 -7.65 -4.60
C VAL A 4 -0.58 -9.06 -5.16
N VAL A 5 0.45 -9.39 -5.93
CA VAL A 5 0.62 -10.69 -6.58
C VAL A 5 2.01 -11.24 -6.24
N THR A 6 2.03 -12.48 -5.79
CA THR A 6 3.19 -13.34 -5.65
C THR A 6 2.87 -14.71 -6.26
N PRO A 7 3.84 -15.62 -6.42
CA PRO A 7 3.58 -16.97 -6.92
C PRO A 7 2.60 -17.80 -6.06
N ARG A 8 2.42 -17.46 -4.78
CA ARG A 8 1.58 -18.22 -3.84
C ARG A 8 0.43 -17.40 -3.24
N PHE A 9 0.36 -16.10 -3.54
CA PHE A 9 -0.59 -15.20 -2.93
C PHE A 9 -1.07 -14.17 -3.96
N SER A 10 -2.37 -13.93 -4.00
CA SER A 10 -2.95 -12.87 -4.82
C SER A 10 -4.11 -12.26 -4.05
N GLN A 11 -3.98 -10.99 -3.68
CA GLN A 11 -5.04 -10.27 -2.99
C GLN A 11 -5.15 -8.85 -3.53
N THR A 12 -6.37 -8.32 -3.48
CA THR A 12 -6.67 -6.98 -3.95
C THR A 12 -7.11 -6.10 -2.78
N PHE A 13 -6.71 -4.84 -2.82
CA PHE A 13 -6.87 -3.82 -1.80
C PHE A 13 -7.40 -2.53 -2.43
N GLU A 14 -8.11 -1.73 -1.65
CA GLU A 14 -8.59 -0.42 -2.09
C GLU A 14 -7.53 0.66 -1.86
N ARG A 15 -6.85 0.60 -0.72
CA ARG A 15 -5.81 1.53 -0.29
C ARG A 15 -4.42 1.11 -0.76
N TRP A 16 -3.59 2.09 -1.09
CA TRP A 16 -2.18 1.87 -1.45
C TRP A 16 -1.39 1.37 -0.24
N THR A 17 -1.62 1.98 0.92
CA THR A 17 -0.97 1.65 2.19
C THR A 17 -1.14 0.19 2.56
N ASP A 18 -2.37 -0.34 2.49
CA ASP A 18 -2.67 -1.74 2.79
C ASP A 18 -1.94 -2.70 1.86
N ALA A 19 -2.01 -2.44 0.54
CA ALA A 19 -1.29 -3.25 -0.45
C ALA A 19 0.22 -3.25 -0.19
N LEU A 20 0.80 -2.08 0.12
CA LEU A 20 2.22 -1.94 0.42
C LEU A 20 2.60 -2.65 1.72
N ASN A 21 1.77 -2.57 2.75
CA ASN A 21 2.00 -3.24 4.04
C ASN A 21 1.97 -4.76 3.90
N THR A 22 0.97 -5.29 3.19
CA THR A 22 0.90 -6.73 2.88
C THR A 22 2.11 -7.17 2.06
N ALA A 23 2.48 -6.42 1.00
CA ALA A 23 3.64 -6.75 0.20
C ALA A 23 4.95 -6.77 1.03
N LYS A 24 5.13 -5.80 1.93
CA LYS A 24 6.28 -5.77 2.85
C LYS A 24 6.27 -6.93 3.85
N ALA A 25 5.11 -7.30 4.37
CA ALA A 25 4.96 -8.44 5.28
C ALA A 25 5.32 -9.78 4.60
N LEU A 26 5.17 -9.87 3.26
CA LEU A 26 5.53 -11.05 2.47
C LEU A 26 7.02 -11.13 2.12
N ILE A 27 7.81 -10.05 2.31
CA ILE A 27 9.25 -10.03 1.99
C ILE A 27 10.04 -11.14 2.72
N PRO A 28 9.84 -11.39 4.03
CA PRO A 28 10.53 -12.48 4.73
C PRO A 28 10.15 -13.87 4.21
N GLU A 29 8.95 -14.02 3.65
CA GLU A 29 8.45 -15.28 3.11
C GLU A 29 8.99 -15.58 1.70
N CYS A 30 9.47 -14.58 0.97
CA CYS A 30 10.23 -14.76 -0.27
C CYS A 30 11.58 -15.43 0.02
N LYS A 31 11.61 -16.76 -0.08
CA LYS A 31 12.81 -17.57 0.16
C LYS A 31 13.60 -17.82 -1.12
N SER A 32 12.96 -17.76 -2.28
CA SER A 32 13.61 -18.07 -3.57
C SER A 32 14.07 -16.80 -4.29
N LEU A 33 15.23 -16.88 -4.97
CA LEU A 33 15.76 -15.81 -5.82
C LEU A 33 14.87 -15.49 -7.04
N THR A 34 14.03 -16.46 -7.43
CA THR A 34 13.07 -16.33 -8.54
C THR A 34 11.69 -15.87 -8.08
N GLU A 35 11.46 -15.72 -6.78
CA GLU A 35 10.19 -15.22 -6.26
C GLU A 35 10.24 -13.69 -6.19
N ASP A 36 9.22 -13.05 -6.74
CA ASP A 36 9.02 -11.62 -6.72
C ASP A 36 7.62 -11.27 -6.19
N ILE A 37 7.53 -10.09 -5.58
CA ILE A 37 6.28 -9.50 -5.09
C ILE A 37 5.98 -8.32 -5.98
N ARG A 38 4.81 -8.32 -6.61
CA ARG A 38 4.36 -7.27 -7.52
C ARG A 38 3.11 -6.61 -6.98
N ILE A 39 3.04 -5.28 -7.08
CA ILE A 39 1.82 -4.53 -6.85
C ILE A 39 1.40 -3.88 -8.16
N PHE A 40 0.16 -4.17 -8.55
CA PHE A 40 -0.48 -3.57 -9.71
C PHE A 40 -1.48 -2.50 -9.26
N LEU A 41 -1.54 -1.37 -9.96
CA LEU A 41 -2.63 -0.41 -9.86
C LEU A 41 -3.51 -0.60 -11.08
N PHE A 42 -4.71 -1.16 -10.87
CA PHE A 42 -5.52 -1.72 -11.96
C PHE A 42 -4.70 -2.75 -12.75
N ASP A 43 -4.29 -2.43 -13.98
CA ASP A 43 -3.53 -3.31 -14.86
C ASP A 43 -2.03 -2.94 -14.94
N ASP A 44 -1.63 -1.80 -14.36
CA ASP A 44 -0.27 -1.29 -14.44
C ASP A 44 0.58 -1.82 -13.29
N LEU A 45 1.73 -2.42 -13.60
CA LEU A 45 2.74 -2.75 -12.58
C LEU A 45 3.33 -1.44 -12.06
N VAL A 46 3.16 -1.16 -10.76
CA VAL A 46 3.63 0.10 -10.14
C VAL A 46 4.75 -0.11 -9.14
N TRP A 47 4.87 -1.32 -8.59
CA TRP A 47 5.88 -1.65 -7.60
C TRP A 47 6.29 -3.11 -7.72
N VAL A 48 7.58 -3.38 -7.60
CA VAL A 48 8.12 -4.75 -7.57
C VAL A 48 9.23 -4.88 -6.56
N TYR A 49 9.23 -5.99 -5.84
CA TYR A 49 10.33 -6.43 -5.02
C TYR A 49 10.77 -7.83 -5.47
N SER A 50 12.09 -7.99 -5.62
CA SER A 50 12.73 -9.28 -5.85
C SER A 50 14.00 -9.32 -5.02
N ARG A 51 14.39 -10.50 -4.52
CA ARG A 51 15.67 -10.64 -3.79
C ARG A 51 16.90 -10.33 -4.64
N LEU A 52 16.76 -10.33 -5.97
CA LEU A 52 17.84 -9.95 -6.88
C LEU A 52 18.19 -8.47 -6.79
N HIS A 53 17.26 -7.63 -6.32
CA HIS A 53 17.45 -6.20 -6.17
C HIS A 53 17.56 -5.81 -4.70
N LYS A 54 18.55 -4.96 -4.38
CA LYS A 54 18.76 -4.48 -3.01
C LYS A 54 17.58 -3.67 -2.47
N TYR A 55 16.82 -3.02 -3.36
CA TYR A 55 15.69 -2.18 -3.01
C TYR A 55 14.50 -2.49 -3.93
N PRO A 56 13.26 -2.33 -3.42
CA PRO A 56 12.09 -2.36 -4.27
C PRO A 56 12.14 -1.29 -5.36
N GLN A 57 11.54 -1.58 -6.50
CA GLN A 57 11.49 -0.69 -7.64
C GLN A 57 10.08 -0.17 -7.86
N TYR A 58 9.98 1.12 -8.16
CA TYR A 58 8.76 1.77 -8.60
C TYR A 58 8.77 1.83 -10.12
N ILE A 59 7.72 1.33 -10.75
CA ILE A 59 7.65 1.17 -12.21
C ILE A 59 6.74 2.25 -12.79
N GLY A 60 7.21 2.92 -13.83
CA GLY A 60 6.50 4.02 -14.51
C GLY A 60 6.99 5.42 -14.13
N ALA A 61 6.93 6.33 -15.11
CA ALA A 61 7.38 7.71 -14.93
C ALA A 61 6.49 8.45 -13.91
N GLY A 62 7.09 9.06 -12.89
CA GLY A 62 6.37 9.77 -11.83
C GLY A 62 5.51 8.88 -10.92
N MET A 63 5.62 7.55 -11.02
CA MET A 63 4.79 6.64 -10.24
C MET A 63 5.07 6.74 -8.75
N TYR A 64 6.34 6.90 -8.37
CA TYR A 64 6.73 7.14 -6.99
C TYR A 64 6.02 8.39 -6.41
N ASP A 65 6.11 9.53 -7.10
CA ASP A 65 5.46 10.77 -6.65
C ASP A 65 3.94 10.64 -6.54
N ARG A 66 3.33 9.89 -7.48
CA ARG A 66 1.90 9.61 -7.45
C ARG A 66 1.50 8.78 -6.24
N LEU A 67 2.21 7.69 -5.97
CA LEU A 67 1.95 6.82 -4.84
C LEU A 67 2.25 7.51 -3.50
N ALA A 68 3.27 8.36 -3.45
CA ALA A 68 3.57 9.18 -2.29
C ALA A 68 2.44 10.18 -1.98
N ARG A 69 1.84 10.81 -3.00
CA ARG A 69 0.67 11.69 -2.81
C ARG A 69 -0.53 10.92 -2.28
N ILE A 70 -0.80 9.72 -2.83
CA ILE A 70 -1.89 8.85 -2.36
C ILE A 70 -1.64 8.47 -0.89
N PHE A 71 -0.42 8.09 -0.53
CA PHE A 71 -0.05 7.79 0.85
C PHE A 71 -0.34 8.95 1.82
N VAL A 72 0.05 10.18 1.46
CA VAL A 72 -0.23 11.37 2.29
C VAL A 72 -1.73 11.64 2.38
N GLN A 73 -2.46 11.53 1.28
CA GLN A 73 -3.92 11.71 1.28
C GLN A 73 -4.63 10.68 2.16
N GLU A 74 -4.23 9.41 2.08
CA GLU A 74 -4.77 8.34 2.92
C GLU A 74 -4.45 8.57 4.41
N ALA A 75 -3.24 9.03 4.73
CA ALA A 75 -2.85 9.33 6.11
C ALA A 75 -3.60 10.54 6.69
N MET A 76 -3.93 11.55 5.86
CA MET A 76 -4.72 12.70 6.30
C MET A 76 -6.19 12.33 6.52
N ALA A 77 -6.79 11.52 5.64
CA ALA A 77 -8.18 11.07 5.78
C ALA A 77 -8.38 10.21 7.05
N GLU A 78 -7.42 9.34 7.38
CA GLU A 78 -7.44 8.50 8.58
C GLU A 78 -7.34 9.34 9.88
N ASN A 79 -6.72 10.51 9.80
CA ASN A 79 -6.59 11.43 10.94
C ASN A 79 -7.84 12.31 11.12
N GLU A 80 -8.60 12.58 10.06
CA GLU A 80 -9.85 13.36 10.12
C GLU A 80 -11.02 12.56 10.72
N GLU A 81 -11.10 11.25 10.47
CA GLU A 81 -12.14 10.37 11.07
C GLU A 81 -12.01 10.21 12.60
N THR A 82 -10.83 10.42 13.17
CA THR A 82 -10.62 10.33 14.63
C THR A 82 -11.16 11.57 15.38
N THR A 83 -11.44 12.67 14.67
CA THR A 83 -11.84 13.95 15.29
C THR A 83 -13.35 14.19 15.24
N ALA A 84 -14.13 13.36 14.56
CA ALA A 84 -15.57 13.56 14.36
C ALA A 84 -16.47 12.87 15.41
N SER A 85 -15.90 12.24 16.45
CA SER A 85 -16.65 11.52 17.49
C SER A 85 -16.48 12.08 18.90
N GLN A 86 -16.10 13.35 19.05
CA GLN A 86 -16.11 14.07 20.33
C GLN A 86 -16.75 15.44 20.18
N ASP A 87 -18.04 15.50 19.87
CA ASP A 87 -18.90 16.66 20.13
C ASP A 87 -20.37 16.21 20.13
N ASP A 88 -20.74 15.41 21.13
CA ASP A 88 -22.13 15.29 21.57
C ASP A 88 -22.16 15.08 23.09
N ASP A 89 -23.02 15.86 23.78
CA ASP A 89 -23.37 15.83 25.22
C ASP A 89 -22.41 16.61 26.17
N THR A 90 -22.69 17.78 26.77
CA THR A 90 -23.94 18.31 27.36
C THR A 90 -23.82 19.84 27.63
N GLU A 91 -24.85 20.62 27.24
CA GLU A 91 -25.43 21.73 28.04
C GLU A 91 -26.85 21.24 28.40
N PRO A 92 -27.47 21.49 29.58
CA PRO A 92 -27.45 22.75 30.32
C PRO A 92 -27.40 22.64 31.87
N GLY A 93 -27.14 23.77 32.54
CA GLY A 93 -27.29 23.93 34.00
C GLY A 93 -27.33 25.38 34.43
#